data_AF-A0AAV6GYU0-F1
#
_entry.id   AF-A0AAV6GYU0-F1
#
_cell.length_a   1.000
_cell.length_b   1.000
_cell.length_c   1.000
_cell.angle_alpha   90.00
_cell.angle_beta   90.00
_cell.angle_gamma   90.00
#
_symmetry.space_group_name_H-M   'P 1'
#
loop_
_entity.id
_entity.type
_entity.pdbx_description
1 polymer ?
#
loop_
_entity_poly.entity_id
_entity_poly.type
_entity_poly.pdbx_seq_one_letter_code
_entity_poly.pdbx_strand_id
1 'polypeptide(L)' 'MLLDIKTRLEMEIAEYRRLLDGEAVSTTSCSSSSTTTRKVVTIVEEVVDGKVVSSSSSSQSMSATK' A
#
# COMPACT_ATOMS: atom_id res chain seq x y z
N MET A 1 -35.48 15.99 -22.24
CA MET A 1 -34.82 17.12 -21.55
C MET A 1 -34.71 16.90 -20.05
N LEU A 2 -35.81 16.78 -19.30
CA LEU A 2 -35.74 16.56 -17.84
C LEU A 2 -35.15 15.19 -17.48
N LEU A 3 -35.45 14.17 -18.28
CA LEU A 3 -34.87 12.82 -18.13
C LEU A 3 -33.35 12.82 -18.30
N ASP A 4 -32.83 13.58 -19.28
CA ASP A 4 -31.41 13.65 -19.59
C ASP A 4 -30.63 14.37 -18.49
N ILE A 5 -31.22 15.44 -17.96
CA ILE A 5 -30.71 16.17 -16.79
C ILE A 5 -30.69 15.24 -15.56
N LYS A 6 -31.76 14.47 -15.34
CA LYS A 6 -31.82 13.48 -14.25
C LYS A 6 -30.67 12.46 -14.40
N THR A 7 -30.55 11.82 -15.56
CA THR A 7 -29.50 10.80 -15.79
C THR A 7 -28.09 11.36 -15.55
N ARG A 8 -27.83 12.60 -15.98
CA ARG A 8 -26.53 13.27 -15.73
C ARG A 8 -26.26 13.46 -14.24
N LEU A 9 -27.27 13.89 -13.48
CA LEU A 9 -27.16 14.10 -12.03
C LEU A 9 -27.01 12.78 -11.26
N GLU A 10 -27.69 11.71 -11.66
CA GLU A 10 -27.55 10.38 -11.04
C GLU A 10 -26.12 9.83 -11.22
N MET A 11 -25.50 10.05 -12.39
CA MET A 11 -24.08 9.70 -12.60
C MET A 11 -23.14 10.51 -11.70
N GLU A 12 -23.34 11.83 -11.62
CA GLU A 12 -22.53 12.69 -10.75
C GLU A 12 -22.67 12.28 -9.27
N ILE A 13 -23.89 12.01 -8.80
CA ILE A 13 -24.14 11.57 -7.42
C ILE A 13 -23.45 10.23 -7.13
N ALA A 14 -23.51 9.26 -8.04
CA ALA A 14 -22.84 7.97 -7.91
C ALA A 14 -21.32 8.13 -7.85
N GLU A 15 -20.76 9.03 -8.66
CA GLU A 15 -19.33 9.34 -8.63
C GLU A 15 -18.93 10.00 -7.31
N TYR A 16 -19.70 10.97 -6.81
CA TYR A 16 -19.44 11.60 -5.52
C TYR A 16 -19.52 10.59 -4.36
N ARG A 17 -20.48 9.66 -4.36
CA ARG A 17 -20.53 8.59 -3.35
C ARG A 17 -19.24 7.78 -3.35
N ARG A 18 -18.84 7.26 -4.52
CA ARG A 18 -17.60 6.49 -4.69
C ARG A 18 -16.35 7.26 -4.23
N LEU A 19 -16.26 8.56 -4.55
CA LEU A 19 -15.14 9.42 -4.14
C LEU A 19 -15.13 9.68 -2.63
N LEU A 20 -16.29 9.89 -2.00
CA LEU A 20 -16.41 10.08 -0.56
C LEU A 20 -16.19 8.79 0.23
N ASP A 21 -16.57 7.64 -0.34
CA ASP A 21 -16.43 6.31 0.29
C ASP A 21 -14.96 5.84 0.32
N GLY A 22 -14.00 6.57 -0.28
CA GLY A 22 -12.56 6.30 -0.18
C GLY A 22 -12.04 5.11 -1.01
N GLU A 23 -12.94 4.30 -1.57
CA GLU A 23 -12.64 3.07 -2.34
C GLU A 23 -12.27 3.35 -3.82
N ALA A 24 -12.46 4.59 -4.28
CA ALA A 24 -12.36 5.00 -5.68
C ALA A 24 -10.96 4.93 -6.33
N VAL A 25 -9.90 4.81 -5.53
CA VAL A 25 -8.51 4.97 -6.03
C VAL A 25 -7.83 3.65 -6.40
N SER A 26 -8.55 2.52 -6.43
CA SER A 26 -7.92 1.22 -6.69
C SER A 26 -8.12 0.64 -8.09
N THR A 27 -9.08 1.09 -8.91
CA THR A 27 -9.54 0.24 -10.03
C THR A 27 -9.38 0.79 -11.45
N THR A 28 -9.05 2.07 -11.66
CA THR A 28 -8.96 2.63 -13.03
C THR A 28 -7.67 3.35 -13.38
N SER A 29 -6.63 3.22 -12.56
CA SER A 29 -5.29 3.68 -12.93
C SER A 29 -4.33 2.52 -12.79
N CYS A 30 -3.93 1.98 -13.93
CA CYS A 30 -2.69 1.25 -14.15
C CYS A 30 -1.43 2.08 -13.82
N SER A 31 -1.46 2.87 -12.75
CA SER A 31 -0.28 3.42 -12.12
C SER A 31 0.24 2.31 -11.23
N SER A 32 1.30 1.66 -11.67
CA SER A 32 2.18 0.81 -10.87
C SER A 32 2.36 1.37 -9.45
N SER A 33 1.48 0.99 -8.52
CA SER A 33 1.76 1.12 -7.09
C SER A 33 2.93 0.18 -6.89
N SER A 34 4.12 0.78 -6.91
CA SER A 34 5.35 0.05 -6.69
C SER A 34 5.23 -0.47 -5.27
N THR A 35 4.84 -1.73 -5.14
CA THR A 35 4.82 -2.44 -3.87
C THR A 35 6.27 -2.55 -3.43
N THR A 36 6.74 -1.57 -2.67
CA THR A 36 8.08 -1.64 -2.10
C THR A 36 8.04 -2.64 -0.96
N THR A 37 8.55 -3.84 -1.21
CA THR A 37 8.77 -4.82 -0.16
C THR A 37 10.04 -4.43 0.60
N ARG A 38 9.90 -4.19 1.91
CA ARG A 38 11.06 -3.95 2.78
C ARG A 38 11.32 -5.24 3.55
N LYS A 39 12.53 -5.80 3.38
CA LYS A 39 13.01 -6.94 4.17
C LYS A 39 13.91 -6.39 5.28
N VAL A 40 13.44 -6.49 6.51
CA VAL A 40 14.26 -6.16 7.69
C VAL A 40 15.00 -7.43 8.09
N VAL A 41 16.32 -7.35 8.19
CA VAL A 41 17.17 -8.44 8.68
C VAL A 41 17.80 -7.98 9.99
N THR A 42 17.41 -8.64 11.08
CA THR A 42 17.98 -8.43 12.40
C THR A 42 19.12 -9.40 12.58
N ILE A 43 20.34 -8.89 12.76
CA ILE A 43 21.54 -9.69 13.01
C ILE A 43 21.93 -9.48 14.47
N VAL A 44 22.04 -10.57 15.23
CA VAL A 44 22.53 -10.58 16.61
C VAL A 44 23.90 -11.23 16.60
N GLU A 45 24.92 -10.45 16.95
CA GLU A 45 26.31 -10.91 17.05
C GLU A 45 26.79 -10.84 18.50
N GLU A 46 27.48 -11.88 18.93
CA GLU A 46 28.19 -11.91 20.21
C GLU A 46 29.68 -11.65 19.94
N VAL A 47 30.22 -10.60 20.57
CA VAL A 47 31.61 -10.15 20.37
C VAL A 47 32.38 -10.23 21.67
N VAL A 48 33.51 -10.94 21.67
CA VAL A 48 34.47 -11.02 22.78
C VAL A 48 35.84 -10.59 22.26
N ASP A 49 36.52 -9.68 22.95
CA ASP A 49 37.83 -9.14 22.58
C ASP A 49 37.93 -8.59 21.14
N GLY A 50 36.84 -8.01 20.65
CA GLY A 50 36.76 -7.49 19.27
C GLY A 50 36.63 -8.57 18.18
N LYS A 51 36.42 -9.85 18.56
CA LYS A 51 36.16 -10.96 17.65
C LYS A 51 34.72 -11.47 17.81
N VAL A 52 34.04 -11.67 16.68
CA VAL A 52 32.69 -12.25 16.65
C VAL A 52 32.80 -13.76 16.95
N VAL A 53 32.14 -14.23 18.01
CA VAL A 53 32.15 -15.64 18.45
C VAL A 53 30.84 -16.37 18.17
N SER A 54 29.76 -15.63 17.89
CA SER A 54 28.46 -16.19 17.49
C SER A 54 27.67 -15.17 16.65
N SER A 55 26.89 -15.63 15.68
CA SER A 55 26.03 -14.78 14.84
C SER A 55 24.70 -15.49 14.53
N SER A 56 23.58 -14.78 14.67
CA SER A 56 22.25 -15.25 14.29
C SER A 56 21.48 -14.17 13.55
N SER A 57 20.70 -14.55 12.54
CA SER A 57 19.94 -13.59 11.73
C SER A 57 18.47 -13.99 11.62
N SER A 58 17.57 -13.05 11.88
CA SER A 58 16.12 -13.20 11.69
C SER A 58 15.63 -12.20 10.64
N SER A 59 14.82 -12.66 9.68
CA SER A 59 14.31 -11.80 8.61
C SER A 59 12.79 -11.69 8.64
N GLN A 60 12.28 -10.46 8.59
CA GLN A 60 10.86 -10.15 8.47
C GLN A 60 10.59 -9.37 7.17
N SER A 61 9.61 -9.79 6.39
CA SER A 61 9.15 -9.09 5.19
C SER A 61 7.88 -8.30 5.49
N MET A 62 7.91 -6.99 5.26
CA MET A 62 6.71 -6.15 5.33
C MET A 62 6.38 -5.59 3.95
N SER A 63 5.12 -5.75 3.56
CA SER A 63 4.53 -5.15 2.36
C SER A 63 3.74 -3.91 2.77
N ALA A 64 4.18 -2.74 2.34
CA ALA A 64 3.45 -1.48 2.51
C ALA A 64 2.95 -1.00 1.15
N THR A 65 1.64 -0.76 1.05
CA THR A 65 1.02 -0.08 -0.09
C THR A 65 1.16 1.42 0.14
N LYS A 66 1.69 2.15 -0.85
CA LYS A 66 1.86 3.61 -0.78
C LYS A 66 0.55 4.33 -1.09
#